data_AF-A0AAU7NR83-F1
#
_entry.id   AF-A0AAU7NR83-F1
#
_cell.length_a   1.000
_cell.length_b   1.000
_cell.length_c   1.000
_cell.angle_alpha   90.00
_cell.angle_beta   90.00
_cell.angle_gamma   90.00
#
_symmetry.space_group_name_H-M   'P 1'
#
loop_
_entity.id
_entity.type
_entity.pdbx_description
1 polymer ?
#
loop_
_entity_poly.entity_id
_entity_poly.type
_entity_poly.pdbx_seq_one_letter_code
_entity_poly.pdbx_strand_id
1 'polypeptide(L)'
;MTYESHDLKKPVESEDYQDCSEFVVSSIESIMKEAMDTGRNRIEINTNLKLGIPMENVNKIAGPFVEAWAFEIFTESLEDGENRYDLINVEAGERLNMADVILQFKKTRKRSSAVTGHVDVKATSKDIEGSGKSPNITSYARIRSAYVKDPDFIFVILSIKHRVFSARDEETKMMMGVMEVVDFNAYDLKYLSDSDISYNPALGTGQIQVRDIHYVTIVKRTTWEFCQLLDKNFLRQKKAMDNGLNMQNRMGG
;
A
#
# COMPACT_ATOMS: atom_id res chain seq x y z
N MET A 1 9.42 29.05 2.48
CA MET A 1 10.67 28.53 3.07
C MET A 1 11.48 27.95 1.94
N THR A 2 12.72 28.39 1.77
CA THR A 2 13.65 27.81 0.80
C THR A 2 14.42 26.69 1.49
N TYR A 3 14.46 25.50 0.90
CA TYR A 3 15.15 24.32 1.45
C TYR A 3 16.65 24.55 1.66
N GLU A 4 17.22 25.47 0.89
CA GLU A 4 18.64 25.77 0.81
C GLU A 4 19.22 26.41 2.07
N SER A 5 18.38 26.94 2.98
CA SER A 5 18.84 27.62 4.19
C SER A 5 19.03 26.69 5.40
N HIS A 6 18.79 25.39 5.28
CA HIS A 6 18.88 24.42 6.38
C HIS A 6 19.89 23.31 6.08
N ASP A 7 20.72 22.98 7.08
CA ASP A 7 21.66 21.85 7.00
C ASP A 7 20.92 20.53 7.24
N LEU A 8 20.34 19.99 6.17
CA LEU A 8 19.58 18.74 6.17
C LEU A 8 20.40 17.62 5.54
N LYS A 9 20.36 16.43 6.13
CA LYS A 9 20.89 15.21 5.49
C LYS A 9 20.14 14.98 4.17
N LYS A 10 20.87 15.05 3.05
CA LYS A 10 20.34 14.80 1.70
C LYS A 10 20.53 13.31 1.36
N PRO A 11 19.46 12.50 1.32
CA PRO A 11 19.56 11.12 0.88
C PRO A 11 19.93 11.07 -0.61
N VAL A 12 20.84 10.16 -0.95
CA VAL A 12 21.26 9.89 -2.33
C VAL A 12 21.02 8.41 -2.57
N GLU A 13 20.07 8.12 -3.45
CA GLU A 13 19.76 6.77 -3.90
C GLU A 13 20.85 6.23 -4.83
N SER A 14 20.91 4.92 -4.95
CA SER A 14 21.76 4.24 -5.91
C SER A 14 21.26 4.50 -7.34
N GLU A 15 22.20 4.52 -8.29
CA GLU A 15 21.89 4.73 -9.72
C GLU A 15 20.91 3.70 -10.29
N ASP A 16 20.83 2.51 -9.69
CA ASP A 16 19.96 1.41 -10.08
C ASP A 16 18.60 1.39 -9.34
N TYR A 17 18.28 2.43 -8.54
CA TYR A 17 17.02 2.48 -7.79
C TYR A 17 15.82 2.25 -8.71
N GLN A 18 15.76 3.01 -9.81
CA GLN A 18 14.58 3.02 -10.67
C GLN A 18 14.33 1.63 -11.25
N ASP A 19 15.37 0.98 -11.75
CA ASP A 19 15.30 -0.38 -12.29
C ASP A 19 14.93 -1.40 -11.20
N CYS A 20 15.39 -1.19 -9.96
CA CYS A 20 15.03 -2.03 -8.82
C CYS A 20 13.55 -1.87 -8.43
N SER A 21 13.07 -0.65 -8.35
CA SER A 21 11.67 -0.31 -8.05
C SER A 21 10.72 -0.83 -9.12
N GLU A 22 11.02 -0.58 -10.40
CA GLU A 22 10.24 -1.08 -11.54
C GLU A 22 10.18 -2.61 -11.55
N PHE A 23 11.31 -3.27 -11.27
CA PHE A 23 11.34 -4.73 -11.15
C PHE A 23 10.44 -5.24 -10.02
N VAL A 24 10.58 -4.71 -8.80
CA VAL A 24 9.76 -5.13 -7.65
C VAL A 24 8.26 -4.95 -7.95
N VAL A 25 7.87 -3.79 -8.50
CA VAL A 25 6.48 -3.51 -8.87
C VAL A 25 6.00 -4.51 -9.93
N SER A 26 6.76 -4.70 -11.01
CA SER A 26 6.36 -5.62 -12.09
C SER A 26 6.26 -7.08 -11.64
N SER A 27 7.12 -7.52 -10.72
CA SER A 27 7.05 -8.87 -10.13
C SER A 27 5.78 -9.03 -9.30
N ILE A 28 5.44 -8.04 -8.47
CA ILE A 28 4.19 -8.03 -7.70
C ILE A 28 2.99 -8.11 -8.63
N GLU A 29 2.94 -7.28 -9.68
CA GLU A 29 1.85 -7.29 -10.65
C GLU A 29 1.72 -8.63 -11.37
N SER A 30 2.84 -9.25 -11.74
CA SER A 30 2.85 -10.54 -12.44
C SER A 30 2.32 -11.66 -11.54
N ILE A 31 2.73 -11.69 -10.28
CA ILE A 31 2.25 -12.67 -9.29
C ILE A 31 0.73 -12.51 -9.06
N MET A 32 0.26 -11.28 -8.83
CA MET A 32 -1.16 -10.99 -8.64
C MET A 32 -1.98 -11.36 -9.89
N LYS A 33 -1.44 -11.04 -11.08
CA LYS A 33 -2.06 -11.39 -12.36
C LYS A 33 -2.19 -12.91 -12.53
N GLU A 34 -1.14 -13.68 -12.26
CA GLU A 34 -1.20 -15.13 -12.35
C GLU A 34 -2.25 -15.71 -11.40
N ALA A 35 -2.32 -15.22 -10.16
CA ALA A 35 -3.35 -15.65 -9.20
C ALA A 35 -4.77 -15.40 -9.74
N MET A 36 -5.01 -14.25 -10.37
CA MET A 36 -6.29 -13.94 -11.01
C MET A 36 -6.56 -14.81 -12.23
N ASP A 37 -5.59 -14.97 -13.13
CA ASP A 37 -5.74 -15.72 -14.37
C ASP A 37 -5.91 -17.23 -14.10
N THR A 38 -5.42 -17.73 -12.97
CA THR A 38 -5.55 -19.13 -12.52
C THR A 38 -6.76 -19.39 -11.61
N GLY A 39 -7.58 -18.38 -11.33
CA GLY A 39 -8.79 -18.53 -10.50
C GLY A 39 -8.54 -18.61 -8.99
N ARG A 40 -7.33 -18.29 -8.52
CA ARG A 40 -6.95 -18.18 -7.10
C ARG A 40 -7.30 -16.81 -6.50
N ASN A 41 -8.23 -16.09 -7.10
CA ASN A 41 -8.65 -14.73 -6.71
C ASN A 41 -9.88 -14.69 -5.81
N ARG A 42 -10.18 -15.79 -5.10
CA ARG A 42 -11.33 -15.91 -4.22
C ARG A 42 -10.91 -16.24 -2.80
N ILE A 43 -11.50 -15.52 -1.86
CA ILE A 43 -11.39 -15.76 -0.43
C ILE A 43 -12.75 -16.26 0.03
N GLU A 44 -12.82 -17.54 0.39
CA GLU A 44 -14.04 -18.17 0.87
C GLU A 44 -14.14 -18.04 2.38
N ILE A 45 -15.23 -17.43 2.84
CA ILE A 45 -15.48 -17.15 4.26
C ILE A 45 -16.51 -18.16 4.76
N ASN A 46 -15.98 -19.25 5.29
CA ASN A 46 -16.74 -20.32 5.90
C ASN A 46 -17.08 -20.00 7.36
N THR A 47 -18.35 -20.09 7.70
CA THR A 47 -18.83 -19.90 9.08
C THR A 47 -19.78 -21.02 9.46
N ASN A 48 -20.00 -21.20 10.76
CA ASN A 48 -21.02 -22.11 11.28
C ASN A 48 -22.44 -21.52 11.24
N LEU A 49 -22.65 -20.37 10.59
CA LEU A 49 -23.96 -19.75 10.44
C LEU A 49 -24.63 -20.27 9.16
N LYS A 50 -25.80 -20.89 9.30
CA LYS A 50 -26.56 -21.42 8.16
C LYS A 50 -26.84 -20.38 7.07
N LEU A 51 -27.06 -19.13 7.47
CA LEU A 51 -27.33 -18.00 6.57
C LEU A 51 -26.07 -17.18 6.24
N GLY A 52 -24.89 -17.58 6.73
CA GLY A 52 -23.64 -16.87 6.53
C GLY A 52 -23.56 -15.54 7.29
N ILE A 53 -22.51 -14.77 7.00
CA ILE A 53 -22.33 -13.40 7.50
C ILE A 53 -23.09 -12.43 6.58
N PRO A 54 -23.81 -11.42 7.11
CA PRO A 54 -24.39 -10.37 6.28
C PRO A 54 -23.34 -9.68 5.39
N MET A 55 -23.64 -9.46 4.10
CA MET A 55 -22.68 -8.91 3.12
C MET A 55 -22.12 -7.54 3.50
N GLU A 56 -22.93 -6.69 4.15
CA GLU A 56 -22.50 -5.41 4.71
C GLU A 56 -21.37 -5.54 5.74
N ASN A 57 -21.30 -6.68 6.45
CA ASN A 57 -20.27 -6.96 7.45
C ASN A 57 -19.02 -7.59 6.82
N VAL A 58 -19.15 -8.29 5.68
CA VAL A 58 -18.00 -8.81 4.92
C VAL A 58 -17.09 -7.66 4.48
N ASN A 59 -17.67 -6.55 4.01
CA ASN A 59 -16.90 -5.37 3.65
C ASN A 59 -16.12 -4.75 4.84
N LYS A 60 -16.61 -4.88 6.08
CA LYS A 60 -15.93 -4.35 7.29
C LYS A 60 -14.69 -5.14 7.68
N ILE A 61 -14.61 -6.40 7.25
CA ILE A 61 -13.46 -7.29 7.50
C ILE A 61 -12.59 -7.47 6.25
N ALA A 62 -12.87 -6.74 5.17
CA ALA A 62 -12.20 -6.93 3.89
C ALA A 62 -10.69 -6.63 3.93
N GLY A 63 -10.27 -5.57 4.63
CA GLY A 63 -8.85 -5.20 4.75
C GLY A 63 -7.98 -6.38 5.21
N PRO A 64 -8.20 -6.90 6.44
CA PRO A 64 -7.43 -8.03 6.96
C PRO A 64 -7.47 -9.30 6.08
N PHE A 65 -8.60 -9.57 5.42
CA PHE A 65 -8.72 -10.77 4.57
C PHE A 65 -7.95 -10.62 3.25
N VAL A 66 -8.00 -9.44 2.63
CA VAL A 66 -7.24 -9.14 1.42
C VAL A 66 -5.74 -9.09 1.71
N GLU A 67 -5.34 -8.53 2.85
CA GLU A 67 -3.95 -8.57 3.33
C GLU A 67 -3.45 -10.01 3.50
N ALA A 68 -4.23 -10.86 4.18
CA ALA A 68 -3.91 -12.27 4.36
C ALA A 68 -3.83 -13.03 3.03
N TRP A 69 -4.80 -12.81 2.14
CA TRP A 69 -4.80 -13.42 0.80
C TRP A 69 -3.58 -13.00 -0.02
N ALA A 70 -3.21 -11.72 -0.03
CA ALA A 70 -2.02 -11.27 -0.76
C ALA A 70 -0.75 -11.96 -0.22
N PHE A 71 -0.64 -12.08 1.10
CA PHE A 71 0.46 -12.79 1.75
C PHE A 71 0.51 -14.29 1.36
N GLU A 72 -0.65 -14.97 1.35
CA GLU A 72 -0.76 -16.37 0.91
C GLU A 72 -0.31 -16.52 -0.54
N ILE A 73 -0.79 -15.68 -1.45
CA ILE A 73 -0.39 -15.72 -2.87
C ILE A 73 1.11 -15.52 -3.06
N PHE A 74 1.73 -14.59 -2.33
CA PHE A 74 3.19 -14.41 -2.40
C PHE A 74 3.94 -15.63 -1.86
N THR A 75 3.46 -16.22 -0.76
CA THR A 75 4.06 -17.41 -0.15
C THR A 75 3.97 -18.61 -1.10
N GLU A 76 2.79 -18.87 -1.68
CA GLU A 76 2.61 -19.92 -2.68
C GLU A 76 3.52 -19.72 -3.89
N SER A 77 3.72 -18.47 -4.32
CA SER A 77 4.61 -18.15 -5.46
C SER A 77 6.09 -18.36 -5.13
N LEU A 78 6.49 -18.28 -3.87
CA LEU A 78 7.84 -18.66 -3.41
C LEU A 78 7.99 -20.18 -3.36
N GLU A 79 6.92 -20.90 -2.99
CA GLU A 79 6.91 -22.35 -2.79
C GLU A 79 6.65 -23.16 -4.08
N ASP A 80 6.40 -22.49 -5.22
CA ASP A 80 6.09 -23.12 -6.52
C ASP A 80 7.21 -24.04 -7.06
N GLY A 81 8.43 -23.92 -6.51
CA GLY A 81 9.61 -24.71 -6.84
C GLY A 81 10.28 -24.33 -8.16
N GLU A 82 9.67 -23.49 -8.99
CA GLU A 82 10.23 -22.97 -10.24
C GLU A 82 10.92 -21.61 -10.03
N ASN A 83 10.53 -20.87 -8.99
CA ASN A 83 11.00 -19.53 -8.65
C ASN A 83 11.01 -18.58 -9.85
N ARG A 84 9.88 -18.53 -10.58
CA ARG A 84 9.73 -17.76 -11.82
C ARG A 84 9.94 -16.26 -11.63
N TYR A 85 9.74 -15.78 -10.41
CA TYR A 85 9.75 -14.37 -10.05
C TYR A 85 11.05 -13.91 -9.40
N ASP A 86 12.04 -14.81 -9.27
CA ASP A 86 13.25 -14.59 -8.48
C ASP A 86 12.94 -14.21 -7.02
N LEU A 87 11.76 -14.58 -6.50
CA LEU A 87 11.36 -14.37 -5.12
C LEU A 87 12.16 -15.31 -4.22
N ILE A 88 12.79 -14.78 -3.18
CA ILE A 88 13.65 -15.56 -2.27
C ILE A 88 13.20 -15.49 -0.81
N ASN A 89 12.32 -14.56 -0.48
CA ASN A 89 11.76 -14.44 0.86
C ASN A 89 10.42 -13.71 0.84
N VAL A 90 9.51 -14.15 1.70
CA VAL A 90 8.21 -13.54 1.98
C VAL A 90 8.03 -13.49 3.49
N GLU A 91 7.86 -12.29 4.04
CA GLU A 91 7.68 -12.06 5.47
C GLU A 91 6.43 -11.24 5.74
N ALA A 92 5.64 -11.66 6.74
CA ALA A 92 4.52 -10.87 7.22
C ALA A 92 5.03 -9.71 8.09
N GLY A 93 4.43 -8.53 7.93
CA GLY A 93 4.69 -7.38 8.77
C GLY A 93 4.21 -7.62 10.20
N GLU A 94 5.06 -7.37 11.19
CA GLU A 94 4.64 -7.36 12.59
C GLU A 94 3.65 -6.23 12.89
N ARG A 95 2.96 -6.32 14.03
CA ARG A 95 2.07 -5.26 14.51
C ARG A 95 2.83 -3.93 14.59
N LEU A 96 2.23 -2.86 14.04
CA LEU A 96 2.83 -1.53 13.90
C LEU A 96 3.96 -1.44 12.87
N ASN A 97 4.27 -2.49 12.09
CA ASN A 97 5.16 -2.35 10.94
C ASN A 97 4.54 -1.38 9.91
N MET A 98 5.38 -0.84 9.03
CA MET A 98 4.94 0.12 8.02
C MET A 98 4.39 -0.57 6.77
N ALA A 99 4.75 -1.83 6.58
CA ALA A 99 4.29 -2.69 5.49
C ALA A 99 3.62 -3.92 6.08
N ASP A 100 2.64 -4.45 5.34
CA ASP A 100 1.91 -5.66 5.66
C ASP A 100 2.68 -6.90 5.20
N VAL A 101 3.43 -6.78 4.10
CA VAL A 101 4.28 -7.85 3.56
C VAL A 101 5.64 -7.30 3.15
N ILE A 102 6.70 -8.03 3.44
CA ILE A 102 8.06 -7.74 2.96
C ILE A 102 8.45 -8.84 1.97
N LEU A 103 8.79 -8.43 0.76
CA LEU A 103 9.21 -9.32 -0.32
C LEU A 103 10.68 -9.09 -0.62
N GLN A 104 11.47 -10.15 -0.71
CA GLN A 104 12.84 -10.04 -1.21
C GLN A 104 13.00 -10.84 -2.48
N PHE A 105 13.61 -10.19 -3.47
CA PHE A 105 13.87 -10.79 -4.76
C PHE A 105 15.37 -10.85 -5.01
N LYS A 106 15.82 -11.90 -5.67
CA LYS A 106 17.17 -12.02 -6.18
C LYS A 106 17.35 -11.06 -7.34
N LYS A 107 18.23 -10.08 -7.17
CA LYS A 107 18.57 -9.11 -8.21
C LYS A 107 20.02 -8.68 -8.02
N THR A 108 20.85 -8.89 -9.05
CA THR A 108 22.25 -8.47 -9.00
C THR A 108 22.33 -6.94 -9.03
N ARG A 109 22.79 -6.36 -7.93
CA ARG A 109 23.10 -4.93 -7.79
C ARG A 109 24.62 -4.76 -7.68
N LYS A 110 25.10 -3.52 -7.76
CA LYS A 110 26.54 -3.22 -7.62
C LYS A 110 27.15 -3.71 -6.30
N ARG A 111 26.36 -3.76 -5.22
CA ARG A 111 26.83 -4.10 -3.85
C ARG A 111 25.92 -5.07 -3.07
N SER A 112 24.85 -5.56 -3.68
CA SER A 112 23.97 -6.57 -3.09
C SER A 112 23.51 -7.54 -4.17
N SER A 113 23.00 -8.69 -3.75
CA SER A 113 22.40 -9.70 -4.64
C SER A 113 20.88 -9.78 -4.50
N ALA A 114 20.28 -8.84 -3.78
CA ALA A 114 18.87 -8.80 -3.49
C ALA A 114 18.32 -7.37 -3.48
N VAL A 115 17.02 -7.28 -3.76
CA VAL A 115 16.20 -6.07 -3.64
C VAL A 115 14.99 -6.41 -2.77
N THR A 116 14.63 -5.48 -1.88
CA THR A 116 13.53 -5.66 -0.93
C THR A 116 12.41 -4.68 -1.22
N GLY A 117 11.19 -5.18 -1.41
CA GLY A 117 9.96 -4.39 -1.49
C GLY A 117 9.19 -4.46 -0.16
N HIS A 118 8.82 -3.29 0.37
CA HIS A 118 7.95 -3.17 1.54
C HIS A 118 6.55 -2.85 1.04
N VAL A 119 5.63 -3.81 1.14
CA VAL A 119 4.30 -3.76 0.51
C VAL A 119 3.23 -3.41 1.56
N ASP A 120 2.53 -2.32 1.33
CA ASP A 120 1.32 -1.91 2.05
C ASP A 120 0.10 -2.27 1.20
N VAL A 121 -0.68 -3.23 1.67
CA VAL A 121 -1.85 -3.75 0.97
C VAL A 121 -3.07 -2.91 1.35
N LYS A 122 -3.90 -2.59 0.35
CA LYS A 122 -5.11 -1.78 0.55
C LYS A 122 -6.29 -2.38 -0.18
N ALA A 123 -7.28 -2.83 0.59
CA ALA A 123 -8.54 -3.33 0.08
C ALA A 123 -9.48 -2.18 -0.32
N THR A 124 -10.02 -2.25 -1.53
CA THR A 124 -11.06 -1.34 -2.05
C THR A 124 -12.27 -2.15 -2.49
N SER A 125 -13.45 -1.81 -1.99
CA SER A 125 -14.69 -2.50 -2.39
C SER A 125 -15.23 -1.90 -3.68
N LYS A 126 -15.51 -2.74 -4.68
CA LYS A 126 -16.22 -2.36 -5.91
C LYS A 126 -17.69 -2.05 -5.65
N ASP A 127 -18.24 -2.59 -4.57
CA ASP A 127 -19.66 -2.52 -4.24
C ASP A 127 -20.02 -1.27 -3.43
N ILE A 128 -19.03 -0.50 -2.98
CA ILE A 128 -19.20 0.70 -2.16
C ILE A 128 -18.67 1.93 -2.91
N GLU A 129 -19.56 2.87 -3.21
CA GLU A 129 -19.18 4.13 -3.85
C GLU A 129 -18.19 4.92 -2.99
N GLY A 130 -17.11 5.38 -3.62
CA GLY A 130 -16.05 6.15 -2.93
C GLY A 130 -15.10 5.31 -2.09
N SER A 131 -15.24 3.97 -2.05
CA SER A 131 -14.21 3.11 -1.48
C SER A 131 -12.86 3.34 -2.19
N GLY A 132 -11.77 3.32 -1.42
CA GLY A 132 -10.42 3.57 -1.94
C GLY A 132 -10.05 5.07 -2.09
N LYS A 133 -10.95 6.01 -1.78
CA LYS A 133 -10.63 7.44 -1.73
C LYS A 133 -9.97 7.83 -0.41
N SER A 134 -8.85 8.54 -0.49
CA SER A 134 -8.11 9.08 0.66
C SER A 134 -7.77 8.08 1.79
N PRO A 135 -7.43 6.79 1.51
CA PRO A 135 -7.00 5.92 2.58
C PRO A 135 -5.68 6.41 3.19
N ASN A 136 -5.54 6.19 4.49
CA ASN A 136 -4.28 6.44 5.18
C ASN A 136 -3.28 5.33 4.84
N ILE A 137 -2.03 5.72 4.61
CA ILE A 137 -0.92 4.80 4.32
C ILE A 137 -0.06 4.63 5.56
N THR A 138 0.75 5.65 5.87
CA THR A 138 1.67 5.66 7.00
C THR A 138 1.87 7.09 7.49
N SER A 139 2.52 7.27 8.64
CA SER A 139 2.78 8.61 9.15
C SER A 139 3.93 9.29 8.40
N TYR A 140 3.82 10.62 8.26
CA TYR A 140 4.85 11.48 7.68
C TYR A 140 6.23 11.17 8.28
N ALA A 141 6.31 11.15 9.62
CA ALA A 141 7.58 10.98 10.32
C ALA A 141 8.23 9.63 10.03
N ARG A 142 7.43 8.54 9.93
CA ARG A 142 7.95 7.19 9.71
C ARG A 142 8.55 7.05 8.31
N ILE A 143 7.76 7.35 7.29
CA ILE A 143 8.17 7.15 5.90
C ILE A 143 9.29 8.10 5.49
N ARG A 144 9.22 9.37 5.89
CA ARG A 144 10.30 10.32 5.65
C ARG A 144 11.60 9.87 6.31
N SER A 145 11.54 9.35 7.54
CA SER A 145 12.73 8.84 8.23
C SER A 145 13.29 7.60 7.56
N ALA A 146 12.44 6.71 7.03
CA ALA A 146 12.87 5.52 6.28
C ALA A 146 13.73 5.91 5.07
N TYR A 147 13.23 6.81 4.20
CA TYR A 147 13.95 7.28 3.01
C TYR A 147 15.22 8.09 3.30
N VAL A 148 15.30 8.75 4.48
CA VAL A 148 16.54 9.43 4.90
C VAL A 148 17.58 8.45 5.47
N LYS A 149 17.13 7.39 6.12
CA LYS A 149 18.00 6.35 6.68
C LYS A 149 18.53 5.45 5.56
N ASP A 150 17.65 5.02 4.68
CA ASP A 150 17.92 4.18 3.53
C ASP A 150 17.35 4.85 2.27
N PRO A 151 18.20 5.52 1.47
CA PRO A 151 17.79 6.16 0.23
C PRO A 151 17.27 5.18 -0.84
N ASP A 152 17.58 3.89 -0.69
CA ASP A 152 17.15 2.80 -1.58
C ASP A 152 15.89 2.07 -1.08
N PHE A 153 15.23 2.60 -0.06
CA PHE A 153 14.00 2.04 0.49
C PHE A 153 12.89 2.03 -0.58
N ILE A 154 12.39 0.83 -0.94
CA ILE A 154 11.27 0.69 -1.88
C ILE A 154 10.00 0.38 -1.07
N PHE A 155 9.04 1.30 -1.14
CA PHE A 155 7.74 1.17 -0.49
C PHE A 155 6.62 1.11 -1.51
N VAL A 156 6.05 -0.08 -1.69
CA VAL A 156 5.02 -0.36 -2.69
C VAL A 156 3.67 -0.30 -2.02
N ILE A 157 2.72 0.38 -2.65
CA ILE A 157 1.31 0.25 -2.33
C ILE A 157 0.72 -0.78 -3.29
N LEU A 158 0.06 -1.80 -2.75
CA LEU A 158 -0.72 -2.77 -3.50
C LEU A 158 -2.21 -2.52 -3.25
N SER A 159 -2.84 -1.82 -4.18
CA SER A 159 -4.29 -1.62 -4.18
C SER A 159 -4.99 -2.84 -4.77
N ILE A 160 -5.85 -3.49 -3.99
CA ILE A 160 -6.65 -4.63 -4.44
C ILE A 160 -8.12 -4.25 -4.39
N LYS A 161 -8.80 -4.33 -5.55
CA LYS A 161 -10.23 -4.14 -5.65
C LYS A 161 -10.93 -5.48 -5.55
N HIS A 162 -11.91 -5.57 -4.67
CA HIS A 162 -12.71 -6.78 -4.46
C HIS A 162 -14.20 -6.51 -4.65
N ARG A 163 -14.97 -7.57 -4.89
CA ARG A 163 -16.43 -7.59 -4.75
C ARG A 163 -16.84 -8.69 -3.78
N VAL A 164 -18.00 -8.54 -3.16
CA VAL A 164 -18.53 -9.54 -2.23
C VAL A 164 -19.84 -10.12 -2.74
N PHE A 165 -20.01 -11.44 -2.58
CA PHE A 165 -21.28 -12.11 -2.85
C PHE A 165 -21.43 -13.34 -1.94
N SER A 166 -22.63 -13.91 -1.90
CA SER A 166 -22.87 -15.17 -1.19
C SER A 166 -22.98 -16.33 -2.17
N ALA A 167 -22.40 -17.47 -1.81
CA ALA A 167 -22.56 -18.73 -2.52
C ALA A 167 -23.17 -19.77 -1.58
N ARG A 168 -24.02 -20.67 -2.09
CA ARG A 168 -24.51 -21.79 -1.30
C ARG A 168 -23.55 -22.96 -1.47
N ASP A 169 -23.08 -23.49 -0.36
CA ASP A 169 -22.35 -24.75 -0.35
C ASP A 169 -23.31 -25.92 -0.60
N GLU A 170 -23.02 -26.76 -1.60
CA GLU A 170 -23.95 -27.81 -2.01
C GLU A 170 -23.94 -29.03 -1.08
N GLU A 171 -22.88 -29.24 -0.31
CA GLU A 171 -22.77 -30.38 0.62
C GLU A 171 -23.47 -30.06 1.95
N THR A 172 -23.07 -28.97 2.58
CA THR A 172 -23.55 -28.52 3.89
C THR A 172 -24.86 -27.73 3.82
N LYS A 173 -25.25 -27.27 2.61
CA LYS A 173 -26.38 -26.38 2.35
C LYS A 173 -26.28 -25.01 3.04
N MET A 174 -25.11 -24.66 3.58
CA MET A 174 -24.86 -23.38 4.25
C MET A 174 -24.57 -22.27 3.22
N MET A 175 -24.85 -21.02 3.61
CA MET A 175 -24.45 -19.86 2.82
C MET A 175 -23.04 -19.41 3.23
N MET A 176 -22.15 -19.30 2.25
CA MET A 176 -20.77 -18.85 2.38
C MET A 176 -20.65 -17.40 1.90
N GLY A 177 -19.82 -16.61 2.57
CA GLY A 177 -19.39 -15.32 2.03
C GLY A 177 -18.23 -15.55 1.07
N VAL A 178 -18.25 -14.91 -0.09
CA VAL A 178 -17.14 -14.95 -1.05
C VAL A 178 -16.67 -13.52 -1.29
N MET A 179 -15.37 -13.31 -1.10
CA MET A 179 -14.69 -12.10 -1.54
C MET A 179 -13.86 -12.44 -2.78
N GLU A 180 -14.18 -11.82 -3.90
CA GLU A 180 -13.46 -12.05 -5.15
C GLU A 180 -12.66 -10.81 -5.50
N VAL A 181 -11.36 -10.99 -5.66
CA VAL A 181 -10.45 -9.97 -6.20
C VAL A 181 -10.74 -9.82 -7.69
N VAL A 182 -11.06 -8.60 -8.11
CA VAL A 182 -11.51 -8.28 -9.47
C VAL A 182 -10.60 -7.33 -10.21
N ASP A 183 -9.69 -6.65 -9.51
CA ASP A 183 -8.73 -5.71 -10.08
C ASP A 183 -7.61 -5.46 -9.07
N PHE A 184 -6.43 -5.05 -9.54
CA PHE A 184 -5.36 -4.59 -8.66
C PHE A 184 -4.48 -3.54 -9.35
N ASN A 185 -3.73 -2.79 -8.55
CA ASN A 185 -2.71 -1.86 -9.02
C ASN A 185 -1.57 -1.82 -8.01
N ALA A 186 -0.32 -1.91 -8.47
CA ALA A 186 0.86 -1.83 -7.62
C ALA A 186 1.77 -0.68 -8.08
N TYR A 187 2.29 0.09 -7.14
CA TYR A 187 3.19 1.20 -7.47
C TYR A 187 4.06 1.61 -6.29
N ASP A 188 5.24 2.16 -6.60
CA ASP A 188 6.14 2.75 -5.61
C ASP A 188 5.60 4.10 -5.14
N LEU A 189 5.39 4.24 -3.83
CA LEU A 189 4.95 5.49 -3.18
C LEU A 189 5.85 6.67 -3.56
N LYS A 190 7.16 6.43 -3.73
CA LYS A 190 8.14 7.48 -4.08
C LYS A 190 7.77 8.22 -5.35
N TYR A 191 7.06 7.58 -6.29
CA TYR A 191 6.72 8.15 -7.58
C TYR A 191 5.30 8.71 -7.71
N LEU A 192 4.47 8.68 -6.66
CA LEU A 192 3.12 9.28 -6.74
C LEU A 192 3.15 10.78 -7.05
N SER A 193 2.29 11.27 -7.92
CA SER A 193 2.20 12.72 -8.21
C SER A 193 1.86 13.55 -6.96
N ASP A 194 2.26 14.84 -6.94
CA ASP A 194 1.88 15.77 -5.85
C ASP A 194 0.34 15.86 -5.70
N SER A 195 -0.40 15.80 -6.81
CA SER A 195 -1.88 15.82 -6.81
C SER A 195 -2.52 14.56 -6.22
N ASP A 196 -1.79 13.46 -6.13
CA ASP A 196 -2.30 12.20 -5.56
C ASP A 196 -1.91 12.01 -4.10
N ILE A 197 -1.00 12.83 -3.55
CA ILE A 197 -0.58 12.79 -2.15
C ILE A 197 -1.24 13.93 -1.36
N SER A 198 -1.99 13.56 -0.32
CA SER A 198 -2.50 14.50 0.68
C SER A 198 -2.09 14.07 2.09
N TYR A 199 -2.43 14.91 3.08
CA TYR A 199 -2.12 14.65 4.48
C TYR A 199 -3.35 14.80 5.34
N ASN A 200 -3.61 13.79 6.16
CA ASN A 200 -4.55 13.86 7.27
C ASN A 200 -3.79 14.24 8.55
N PRO A 201 -3.97 15.45 9.08
CA PRO A 201 -3.22 15.91 10.23
C PRO A 201 -3.84 15.49 11.57
N ALA A 202 -5.04 14.91 11.58
CA ALA A 202 -5.77 14.59 12.80
C ALA A 202 -5.13 13.50 13.68
N LEU A 203 -4.09 12.82 13.19
CA LEU A 203 -3.47 11.67 13.85
C LEU A 203 -1.96 11.85 14.03
N GLY A 204 -1.54 12.18 15.26
CA GLY A 204 -0.13 12.22 15.66
C GLY A 204 0.71 13.18 14.83
N THR A 205 1.70 12.64 14.09
CA THR A 205 2.57 13.41 13.17
C THR A 205 1.94 13.62 11.78
N GLY A 206 0.64 13.35 11.63
CA GLY A 206 -0.06 13.34 10.37
C GLY A 206 0.18 12.05 9.57
N GLN A 207 -0.83 11.60 8.84
CA GLN A 207 -0.77 10.44 7.97
C GLN A 207 -0.82 10.86 6.50
N ILE A 208 0.00 10.22 5.68
CA ILE A 208 -0.09 10.31 4.23
C ILE A 208 -1.40 9.66 3.79
N GLN A 209 -2.12 10.35 2.93
CA GLN A 209 -3.29 9.84 2.23
C GLN A 209 -3.05 9.85 0.73
N VAL A 210 -3.61 8.85 0.04
CA VAL A 210 -3.61 8.81 -1.42
C VAL A 210 -5.00 9.17 -1.92
N ARG A 211 -5.11 10.15 -2.83
CA ARG A 211 -6.40 10.69 -3.30
C ARG A 211 -7.37 9.60 -3.74
N ASP A 212 -6.89 8.71 -4.61
CA ASP A 212 -7.56 7.49 -5.04
C ASP A 212 -6.49 6.40 -5.16
N ILE A 213 -6.54 5.42 -4.26
CA ILE A 213 -5.48 4.40 -4.12
C ILE A 213 -5.34 3.50 -5.34
N HIS A 214 -6.37 3.43 -6.18
CA HIS A 214 -6.37 2.53 -7.33
C HIS A 214 -6.02 3.27 -8.63
N TYR A 215 -6.34 4.57 -8.71
CA TYR A 215 -6.13 5.39 -9.91
C TYR A 215 -5.17 6.56 -9.63
N VAL A 216 -3.87 6.29 -9.78
CA VAL A 216 -2.79 7.22 -9.47
C VAL A 216 -1.99 7.64 -10.70
N THR A 217 -1.32 8.77 -10.61
CA THR A 217 -0.35 9.25 -11.61
C THR A 217 1.07 9.08 -11.08
N ILE A 218 1.94 8.48 -11.90
CA ILE A 218 3.35 8.23 -11.57
C ILE A 218 4.23 9.30 -12.21
N VAL A 219 5.13 9.90 -11.41
CA VAL A 219 6.10 10.92 -11.81
C VAL A 219 7.45 10.56 -11.20
N LYS A 220 8.43 10.29 -12.06
CA LYS A 220 9.79 9.93 -11.67
C LYS A 220 10.46 11.06 -10.88
N ARG A 221 11.15 10.70 -9.80
CA ARG A 221 11.92 11.61 -8.95
C ARG A 221 12.93 10.86 -8.08
N THR A 222 13.95 11.57 -7.65
CA THR A 222 14.92 11.09 -6.67
C THR A 222 14.32 10.99 -5.27
N THR A 223 14.93 10.20 -4.39
CA THR A 223 14.57 10.12 -2.98
C THR A 223 14.64 11.48 -2.28
N TRP A 224 15.57 12.35 -2.68
CA TRP A 224 15.62 13.70 -2.13
C TRP A 224 14.41 14.55 -2.53
N GLU A 225 14.06 14.56 -3.81
CA GLU A 225 12.87 15.27 -4.30
C GLU A 225 11.58 14.73 -3.65
N PHE A 226 11.50 13.42 -3.43
CA PHE A 226 10.39 12.82 -2.69
C PHE A 226 10.33 13.32 -1.25
N CYS A 227 11.45 13.36 -0.52
CA CYS A 227 11.49 13.94 0.83
C CYS A 227 11.04 15.40 0.84
N GLN A 228 11.49 16.21 -0.12
CA GLN A 228 11.07 17.61 -0.24
C GLN A 228 9.56 17.74 -0.51
N LEU A 229 8.99 16.86 -1.34
CA LEU A 229 7.55 16.78 -1.58
C LEU A 229 6.78 16.49 -0.29
N LEU A 230 7.22 15.46 0.46
CA LEU A 230 6.58 15.07 1.72
C LEU A 230 6.52 16.25 2.69
N ASP A 231 7.66 16.91 2.89
CA ASP A 231 7.81 17.99 3.82
C ASP A 231 7.00 19.23 3.42
N LYS A 232 7.02 19.59 2.12
CA LYS A 232 6.23 20.71 1.58
C LYS A 232 4.75 20.49 1.86
N ASN A 233 4.25 19.29 1.59
CA ASN A 233 2.85 18.95 1.79
C ASN A 233 2.47 18.90 3.27
N PHE A 234 3.34 18.34 4.11
CA PHE A 234 3.15 18.35 5.57
C PHE A 234 3.10 19.78 6.15
N LEU A 235 4.06 20.63 5.79
CA LEU A 235 4.12 22.03 6.26
C LEU A 235 2.95 22.87 5.75
N ARG A 236 2.53 22.67 4.49
CA ARG A 236 1.34 23.32 3.92
C ARG A 236 0.10 23.00 4.74
N GLN A 237 -0.09 21.72 5.10
CA GLN A 237 -1.25 21.29 5.85
C GLN A 237 -1.24 21.79 7.30
N LYS A 238 -0.08 21.75 7.97
CA LYS A 238 0.08 22.29 9.32
C LYS A 238 -0.25 23.79 9.37
N LYS A 239 0.27 24.57 8.43
CA LYS A 239 -0.01 26.01 8.35
C LYS A 239 -1.50 26.30 8.10
N ALA A 240 -2.17 25.50 7.28
CA ALA A 240 -3.61 25.64 7.04
C ALA A 240 -4.43 25.43 8.32
N MET A 241 -4.07 24.44 9.14
CA MET A 241 -4.72 24.21 10.43
C MET A 241 -4.50 25.36 11.41
N ASP A 242 -3.26 25.80 11.59
CA ASP A 242 -2.92 26.89 12.51
C ASP A 242 -3.71 28.15 12.17
N ASN A 243 -3.87 28.45 10.87
CA ASN A 243 -4.68 29.57 10.40
C ASN A 243 -6.19 29.37 10.64
N GLY A 244 -6.71 28.16 10.46
CA GLY A 244 -8.12 27.85 10.69
C GLY A 244 -8.53 27.96 12.17
N LEU A 245 -7.69 27.46 13.07
CA LEU A 245 -7.84 27.62 14.53
C LEU A 245 -7.83 29.10 14.93
N ASN A 246 -6.91 29.89 14.37
CA ASN A 246 -6.83 31.32 14.63
C ASN A 246 -8.08 32.09 14.15
N MET A 247 -8.72 31.67 13.05
CA MET A 247 -9.97 32.28 12.59
C MET A 247 -11.16 31.90 13.46
N GLN A 248 -11.26 30.62 13.90
CA GLN A 248 -12.33 30.19 14.80
C GLN A 248 -12.27 30.90 16.16
N ASN A 249 -11.07 31.06 16.72
CA ASN A 249 -10.88 31.81 17.98
C ASN A 249 -11.23 33.31 17.86
N ARG A 250 -11.19 33.88 16.66
CA ARG A 250 -11.61 35.27 16.40
C ARG A 250 -13.10 35.45 16.14
N MET A 251 -13.81 34.39 15.77
CA MET A 251 -15.26 34.41 15.52
C MET A 251 -16.10 33.93 16.71
N GLY A 252 -15.46 33.33 17.72
CA GLY A 252 -16.10 32.87 18.96
C GLY A 252 -15.83 33.74 20.19
N GLY A 253 -15.35 34.98 20.00
CA GLY A 253 -15.05 35.95 21.07
C GLY A 253 -15.82 37.24 20.90
#